data_AF-A0A7S2P989-F1
#
_entry.id   AF-A0A7S2P989-F1
#
_cell.length_a   1.000
_cell.length_b   1.000
_cell.length_c   1.000
_cell.angle_alpha   90.00
_cell.angle_beta   90.00
_cell.angle_gamma   90.00
#
_symmetry.space_group_name_H-M   'P 1'
#
loop_
_entity.id
_entity.type
_entity.pdbx_description
1 polymer ?
#
loop_
_entity_poly.entity_id
_entity_poly.type
_entity_poly.pdbx_seq_one_letter_code
_entity_poly.pdbx_strand_id
1 'polypeptide(L)'
;WDVGECPNYYCEYAESCGAELMGSSDGSIESWGAVYMTDAEFEAHAKDADVWIYPSPGFNDVLAQKSFLNTFASVQNQQVFDYQGSGEQAWFEQRLAEPDVVLQDICSAVGVD
;
A
#
# COMPACT_ATOMS: atom_id res chain seq x y z
N TRP A 1 4.19 -1.45 -11.46
CA TRP A 1 3.69 -1.48 -10.09
C TRP A 1 3.16 -2.85 -9.82
N ASP A 2 3.60 -3.42 -8.72
CA ASP A 2 3.09 -4.66 -8.17
C ASP A 2 2.08 -4.27 -7.09
N VAL A 3 0.84 -4.74 -7.20
CA VAL A 3 -0.28 -4.35 -6.33
C VAL A 3 -0.78 -5.60 -5.64
N GLY A 4 -1.17 -5.48 -4.37
CA GLY A 4 -1.68 -6.63 -3.61
C GLY A 4 -2.87 -7.30 -4.31
N GLU A 5 -3.00 -8.62 -4.16
CA GLU A 5 -4.08 -9.40 -4.76
C GLU A 5 -4.87 -10.16 -3.69
N CYS A 6 -6.20 -10.14 -3.78
CA CYS A 6 -7.06 -11.00 -2.96
C CYS A 6 -7.34 -12.34 -3.68
N PRO A 7 -7.47 -13.46 -2.93
CA PRO A 7 -7.50 -13.57 -1.47
C PRO A 7 -6.10 -13.67 -0.83
N ASN A 8 -5.87 -12.87 0.21
CA ASN A 8 -4.72 -12.99 1.11
C ASN A 8 -5.08 -12.42 2.51
N TYR A 9 -4.19 -12.56 3.49
CA TYR A 9 -4.45 -12.11 4.86
C TYR A 9 -4.61 -10.58 5.00
N TYR A 10 -3.99 -9.76 4.13
CA TYR A 10 -4.23 -8.31 4.11
C TYR A 10 -5.67 -7.98 3.74
N CYS A 11 -6.32 -8.78 2.90
CA CYS A 11 -7.74 -8.60 2.56
C CYS A 11 -8.63 -8.88 3.77
N GLU A 12 -8.35 -9.97 4.51
CA GLU A 12 -9.09 -10.33 5.73
C GLU A 12 -8.92 -9.26 6.83
N TYR A 13 -7.72 -8.71 6.96
CA TYR A 13 -7.44 -7.66 7.92
C TYR A 13 -8.08 -6.32 7.53
N ALA A 14 -7.99 -5.93 6.26
CA ALA A 14 -8.69 -4.74 5.77
C ALA A 14 -10.20 -4.85 6.05
N GLU A 15 -10.82 -5.98 5.71
CA GLU A 15 -12.24 -6.23 5.97
C GLU A 15 -12.56 -6.17 7.47
N SER A 16 -11.71 -6.77 8.32
CA SER A 16 -11.86 -6.74 9.78
C SER A 16 -11.78 -5.31 10.34
N CYS A 17 -11.00 -4.44 9.70
CA CYS A 17 -10.87 -3.03 10.04
C CYS A 17 -11.88 -2.13 9.29
N GLY A 18 -12.87 -2.71 8.59
CA GLY A 18 -13.89 -1.94 7.85
C GLY A 18 -13.35 -1.19 6.62
N ALA A 19 -12.18 -1.59 6.13
CA ALA A 19 -11.54 -1.06 4.93
C ALA A 19 -11.66 -2.04 3.75
N GLU A 20 -11.44 -1.51 2.54
CA GLU A 20 -11.36 -2.30 1.32
C GLU A 20 -9.93 -2.26 0.80
N LEU A 21 -9.32 -3.44 0.57
CA LEU A 21 -8.03 -3.50 -0.10
C LEU A 21 -8.24 -3.30 -1.61
N MET A 22 -7.65 -2.24 -2.17
CA MET A 22 -7.65 -1.97 -3.61
C MET A 22 -6.67 -2.88 -4.36
N GLY A 23 -6.97 -4.18 -4.41
CA GLY A 23 -6.13 -5.18 -5.07
C GLY A 23 -6.41 -5.36 -6.56
N SER A 24 -5.46 -5.91 -7.32
CA SER A 24 -5.64 -6.25 -8.73
C SER A 24 -4.59 -7.23 -9.24
N SER A 25 -5.01 -8.14 -10.13
CA SER A 25 -4.13 -9.04 -10.89
C SER A 25 -3.87 -8.56 -12.33
N ASP A 26 -4.28 -7.33 -12.64
CA ASP A 26 -4.16 -6.74 -13.97
C ASP A 26 -2.84 -5.97 -14.15
N GLY A 27 -2.40 -5.89 -15.40
CA GLY A 27 -1.26 -5.08 -15.81
C GLY A 27 -0.81 -5.42 -17.22
N SER A 28 -0.16 -4.47 -17.89
CA SER A 28 0.30 -4.65 -19.28
C SER A 28 1.78 -5.05 -19.40
N ILE A 29 2.53 -5.06 -18.30
CA ILE A 29 3.94 -5.44 -18.29
C ILE A 29 4.08 -6.87 -17.77
N GLU A 30 4.46 -7.80 -18.63
CA GLU A 30 4.85 -9.16 -18.23
C GLU A 30 6.37 -9.27 -18.08
N SER A 31 6.84 -9.73 -16.93
CA SER A 31 8.26 -9.94 -16.67
C SER A 31 8.48 -11.04 -15.64
N TRP A 32 9.41 -11.97 -15.92
CA TRP A 32 9.74 -13.09 -15.04
C TRP A 32 8.55 -13.93 -14.54
N GLY A 33 7.47 -13.99 -15.32
CA GLY A 33 6.25 -14.72 -14.96
C GLY A 33 5.30 -13.97 -14.01
N ALA A 34 5.57 -12.69 -13.75
CA ALA A 34 4.69 -11.79 -13.02
C ALA A 34 4.14 -10.69 -13.94
N VAL A 35 2.96 -10.18 -13.59
CA VAL A 35 2.28 -9.07 -14.28
C VAL A 35 2.45 -7.81 -13.44
N TYR A 36 2.74 -6.69 -14.09
CA TYR A 36 2.91 -5.40 -13.45
C TYR A 36 2.13 -4.32 -14.21
N MET A 37 1.66 -3.33 -13.47
CA MET A 37 1.06 -2.12 -14.04
C MET A 37 2.14 -1.14 -14.51
N THR A 38 1.90 -0.45 -15.61
CA THR A 38 2.57 0.81 -15.98
C THR A 38 2.24 1.91 -14.99
N ASP A 39 2.94 3.05 -15.07
CA ASP A 39 2.62 4.23 -14.24
C ASP A 39 1.18 4.71 -14.46
N ALA A 40 0.70 4.72 -15.70
CA ALA A 40 -0.66 5.16 -16.04
C ALA A 40 -1.75 4.20 -15.54
N GLU A 41 -1.51 2.89 -15.63
CA GLU A 41 -2.43 1.89 -15.08
C GLU A 41 -2.51 1.98 -13.57
N PHE A 42 -1.36 2.15 -12.89
CA PHE A 42 -1.33 2.31 -11.45
C PHE A 42 -2.00 3.61 -10.99
N GLU A 43 -1.79 4.72 -11.70
CA GLU A 43 -2.50 5.98 -11.44
C GLU A 43 -4.02 5.80 -11.58
N ALA A 44 -4.49 5.14 -12.64
CA ALA A 44 -5.91 4.88 -12.81
C ALA A 44 -6.50 3.98 -11.72
N HIS A 45 -5.71 3.03 -11.20
CA HIS A 45 -6.12 2.10 -10.16
C HIS A 45 -6.12 2.70 -8.75
N ALA A 46 -5.08 3.44 -8.37
CA ALA A 46 -4.77 3.75 -6.98
C ALA A 46 -4.81 5.24 -6.60
N LYS A 47 -5.04 6.17 -7.55
CA LYS A 47 -5.00 7.62 -7.26
C LYS A 47 -5.95 8.06 -6.13
N ASP A 48 -7.08 7.38 -5.99
CA ASP A 48 -8.15 7.74 -5.04
C ASP A 48 -8.03 6.96 -3.73
N ALA A 49 -6.98 6.14 -3.54
CA ALA A 49 -6.76 5.40 -2.31
C ALA A 49 -6.55 6.36 -1.13
N ASP A 50 -7.33 6.17 -0.06
CA ASP A 50 -7.25 6.98 1.16
C ASP A 50 -5.92 6.75 1.91
N VAL A 51 -5.49 5.49 1.95
CA VAL A 51 -4.29 5.01 2.64
C VAL A 51 -3.45 4.19 1.67
N TRP A 52 -2.13 4.37 1.71
CA TRP A 52 -1.20 3.54 0.94
C TRP A 52 -0.18 2.85 1.84
N ILE A 53 -0.28 1.53 1.90
CA ILE A 53 0.74 0.66 2.48
C ILE A 53 1.80 0.39 1.41
N TYR A 54 3.00 0.94 1.57
CA TYR A 54 4.13 0.72 0.67
C TYR A 54 5.06 -0.34 1.28
N PRO A 55 5.02 -1.61 0.81
CA PRO A 55 5.71 -2.73 1.44
C PRO A 55 7.22 -2.76 1.11
N SER A 56 7.84 -1.60 0.93
CA SER A 56 9.24 -1.43 0.53
C SER A 56 9.89 -0.26 1.26
N PRO A 57 11.22 -0.20 1.35
CA PRO A 57 11.92 0.97 1.82
C PRO A 57 11.90 2.07 0.74
N GLY A 58 12.14 3.32 1.14
CA GLY A 58 12.51 4.39 0.23
C GLY A 58 11.35 4.94 -0.60
N PHE A 59 10.14 5.02 -0.02
CA PHE A 59 9.01 5.64 -0.71
C PHE A 59 9.34 7.05 -1.21
N ASN A 60 10.07 7.84 -0.42
CA ASN A 60 10.50 9.19 -0.81
C ASN A 60 11.37 9.22 -2.07
N ASP A 61 12.24 8.21 -2.27
CA ASP A 61 13.06 8.13 -3.47
C ASP A 61 12.22 7.78 -4.70
N VAL A 62 11.19 6.95 -4.53
CA VAL A 62 10.22 6.63 -5.58
C VAL A 62 9.39 7.87 -5.93
N LEU A 63 8.87 8.58 -4.92
CA LEU A 63 8.09 9.79 -5.10
C LEU A 63 8.89 10.88 -5.85
N ALA A 64 10.19 11.03 -5.55
CA ALA A 64 11.07 11.96 -6.24
C ALA A 64 11.26 11.61 -7.74
N GLN A 65 11.17 10.33 -8.10
CA GLN A 65 11.31 9.85 -9.49
C GLN A 65 9.99 9.76 -10.25
N LYS A 66 8.86 9.69 -9.53
CA LYS A 66 7.53 9.40 -10.06
C LYS A 66 6.56 10.51 -9.66
N SER A 67 6.71 11.67 -10.29
CA SER A 67 5.97 12.89 -9.90
C SER A 67 4.44 12.78 -10.00
N PHE A 68 3.90 11.86 -10.81
CA PHE A 68 2.46 11.63 -10.93
C PHE A 68 1.82 11.18 -9.60
N LEU A 69 2.60 10.54 -8.71
CA LEU A 69 2.14 10.12 -7.39
C LEU A 69 1.73 11.29 -6.49
N ASN A 70 2.22 12.51 -6.73
CA ASN A 70 1.80 13.70 -5.98
C ASN A 70 0.30 14.06 -6.16
N THR A 71 -0.37 13.41 -7.12
CA THR A 71 -1.81 13.57 -7.34
C THR A 71 -2.67 12.64 -6.48
N PHE A 72 -2.05 11.65 -5.82
CA PHE A 72 -2.76 10.63 -5.08
C PHE A 72 -3.28 11.20 -3.75
N ALA A 73 -4.50 10.82 -3.36
CA ALA A 73 -5.13 11.28 -2.12
C ALA A 73 -4.29 10.92 -0.89
N SER A 74 -3.84 9.66 -0.78
CA SER A 74 -2.93 9.20 0.29
C SER A 74 -1.64 10.02 0.38
N VAL A 75 -1.03 10.38 -0.74
CA VAL A 75 0.20 11.21 -0.76
C VAL A 75 -0.07 12.63 -0.29
N GLN A 76 -1.15 13.26 -0.78
CA GLN A 76 -1.52 14.64 -0.40
C GLN A 76 -1.92 14.74 1.07
N ASN A 77 -2.55 13.70 1.62
CA ASN A 77 -2.99 13.63 3.01
C ASN A 77 -1.93 13.05 3.96
N GLN A 78 -0.73 12.77 3.46
CA GLN A 78 0.35 12.16 4.24
C GLN A 78 -0.05 10.83 4.90
N GLN A 79 -0.85 10.01 4.21
CA GLN A 79 -1.32 8.68 4.61
C GLN A 79 -0.59 7.58 3.81
N VAL A 80 0.73 7.72 3.69
CA VAL A 80 1.59 6.68 3.08
C VAL A 80 2.46 6.09 4.17
N PHE A 81 2.33 4.79 4.38
CA PHE A 81 3.01 4.06 5.43
C PHE A 81 4.02 3.11 4.80
N ASP A 82 5.30 3.23 5.17
CA ASP A 82 6.38 2.32 4.75
C ASP A 82 7.04 1.66 5.97
N TYR A 83 7.76 0.54 5.73
CA TYR A 83 8.38 -0.21 6.83
C TYR A 83 9.69 0.42 7.37
N GLN A 84 10.21 1.47 6.73
CA GLN A 84 11.46 2.12 7.14
C GLN A 84 11.27 3.17 8.22
N GLY A 85 10.06 3.67 8.41
CA GLY A 85 9.77 4.61 9.47
C GLY A 85 9.98 3.98 10.85
N SER A 86 10.85 4.57 11.67
CA SER A 86 10.60 4.64 13.11
C SER A 86 10.03 6.04 13.34
N GLY A 87 8.70 6.17 13.44
CA GLY A 87 7.99 7.45 13.49
C GLY A 87 6.46 7.28 13.35
N GLU A 88 5.69 8.36 13.47
CA GLU A 88 4.20 8.34 13.48
C GLU A 88 3.55 7.82 12.17
N GLN A 89 4.34 7.60 11.11
CA GLN A 89 3.90 7.13 9.78
C GLN A 89 4.55 5.78 9.42
N ALA A 90 5.12 5.10 10.41
CA ALA A 90 5.69 3.77 10.24
C ALA A 90 4.57 2.75 10.00
N TRP A 91 4.63 2.02 8.89
CA TRP A 91 3.97 0.72 8.81
C TRP A 91 4.82 -0.26 9.61
N PHE A 92 4.35 -0.64 10.79
CA PHE A 92 4.99 -1.70 11.54
C PHE A 92 4.96 -2.97 10.71
N GLU A 93 6.15 -3.48 10.39
CA GLU A 93 6.53 -4.86 10.69
C GLU A 93 8.00 -5.06 10.31
N GLN A 94 8.81 -5.40 11.32
CA GLN A 94 9.87 -6.37 11.06
C GLN A 94 9.19 -7.61 10.51
N ARG A 95 9.73 -8.21 9.44
CA ARG A 95 9.27 -9.38 8.67
C ARG A 95 8.80 -10.63 9.46
N LEU A 96 8.73 -10.60 10.79
CA LEU A 96 8.43 -11.67 11.73
C LEU A 96 7.36 -11.30 12.78
N ALA A 97 6.61 -10.22 12.64
CA ALA A 97 5.66 -9.86 13.69
C ALA A 97 4.33 -10.60 13.56
N GLU A 98 3.63 -10.62 14.70
CA GLU A 98 2.54 -11.54 14.99
C GLU A 98 1.26 -11.07 14.27
N PRO A 99 0.40 -11.98 13.76
CA PRO A 99 -0.81 -11.64 12.99
C PRO A 99 -1.71 -10.54 13.60
N ASP A 100 -1.79 -10.46 14.92
CA ASP A 100 -2.55 -9.46 15.66
C ASP A 100 -1.90 -8.07 15.64
N VAL A 101 -0.57 -7.98 15.59
CA VAL A 101 0.17 -6.72 15.40
C VAL A 101 -0.15 -6.16 14.01
N VAL A 102 -0.01 -6.97 12.95
CA VAL A 102 -0.37 -6.56 11.58
C VAL A 102 -1.80 -6.06 11.49
N LEU A 103 -2.75 -6.75 12.13
CA LEU A 103 -4.15 -6.35 12.14
C LEU A 103 -4.35 -5.01 12.86
N GLN A 104 -3.73 -4.84 14.04
CA GLN A 104 -3.79 -3.59 14.80
C GLN A 104 -3.24 -2.42 13.96
N ASP A 105 -2.12 -2.61 13.27
CA ASP A 105 -1.51 -1.55 12.46
C ASP A 105 -2.36 -1.18 11.25
N ILE A 106 -2.99 -2.16 10.60
CA ILE A 106 -3.99 -1.91 9.54
C ILE A 106 -5.13 -1.06 10.10
N CYS A 107 -5.70 -1.45 11.24
CA CYS A 107 -6.81 -0.75 11.87
C CYS A 107 -6.44 0.69 12.28
N SER A 108 -5.24 0.89 12.86
CA SER A 108 -4.70 2.21 13.16
C SER A 108 -4.57 3.07 11.90
N ALA A 109 -4.00 2.52 10.81
CA ALA A 109 -3.76 3.25 9.57
C ALA A 109 -5.05 3.66 8.86
N VAL A 110 -6.11 2.83 8.93
CA VAL A 110 -7.42 3.15 8.35
C VAL A 110 -8.33 3.92 9.31
N GLY A 111 -7.88 4.22 10.53
CA GLY A 111 -8.54 5.11 11.47
C GLY A 111 -9.72 4.51 12.25
N VAL A 112 -9.66 3.21 12.57
CA VAL A 112 -10.75 2.50 13.28
C VAL A 112 -10.41 2.06 14.71
N ASP A 113 -9.34 2.61 15.30
CA ASP A 113 -8.97 2.42 16.71
C ASP A 113 -9.69 3.37 17.69
#